data_AF-A0AA37GEV3-F1
#
_entry.id   AF-A0AA37GEV3-F1
#
_cell.length_a   1.000
_cell.length_b   1.000
_cell.length_c   1.000
_cell.angle_alpha   90.00
_cell.angle_beta   90.00
_cell.angle_gamma   90.00
#
_symmetry.space_group_name_H-M   'P 1'
#
loop_
_entity.id
_entity.type
_entity.pdbx_description
1 polymer ?
#
loop_
_entity_poly.entity_id
_entity_poly.type
_entity_poly.pdbx_seq_one_letter_code
_entity_poly.pdbx_strand_id
1 'polypeptide(L)'
;MSDADIEHEFSEIQNSLLEEPEQGRTKELFQGVNLKRTAIAVGMSFFQQATGQAFASQYGAVWVKSLGTLNPFDVTLGSSALTSGMIILCLFLADRVGRRKILLMGSAIQAIALYTMAGLGVPSPVPHANKSGMVGMLLLFGAGFGLGWGPMTFVVVTEGKFSC
;
A
#
# COMPACT_ATOMS: atom_id res chain seq x y z
N MET A 1 39.22 25.48 -9.52
CA MET A 1 38.18 25.48 -10.56
C MET A 1 38.48 26.62 -11.49
N SER A 2 38.62 26.32 -12.78
CA SER A 2 38.83 27.32 -13.83
C SER A 2 37.48 27.98 -14.15
N ASP A 3 37.46 29.26 -14.54
CA ASP A 3 36.22 29.95 -14.95
C ASP A 3 35.50 29.22 -16.11
N ALA A 4 36.26 28.49 -16.93
CA ALA A 4 35.72 27.64 -18.00
C ALA A 4 34.94 26.42 -17.49
N ASP A 5 35.29 25.88 -16.32
CA ASP A 5 34.56 24.74 -15.71
C ASP A 5 33.22 25.20 -15.14
N ILE A 6 33.17 26.42 -14.61
CA ILE A 6 31.96 27.03 -14.03
C ILE A 6 30.93 27.30 -15.14
N GLU A 7 31.37 27.82 -16.29
CA GLU A 7 30.50 28.06 -17.43
C GLU A 7 29.94 26.74 -18.01
N HIS A 8 30.74 25.67 -17.99
CA HIS A 8 30.30 24.35 -18.43
C HIS A 8 29.22 23.76 -17.51
N GLU A 9 29.44 23.76 -16.18
CA GLU A 9 28.44 23.31 -15.21
C GLU A 9 27.15 24.16 -15.29
N PHE A 10 27.28 25.47 -15.48
CA PHE A 10 26.13 26.37 -15.63
C PHE A 10 25.33 26.03 -16.90
N SER A 11 26.02 25.74 -18.00
CA SER A 11 25.38 25.33 -19.26
C SER A 11 24.68 23.97 -19.17
N GLU A 12 25.23 23.02 -18.40
CA GLU A 12 24.59 21.71 -18.15
C GLU A 12 23.34 21.84 -17.29
N ILE A 13 23.35 22.71 -16.28
CA ILE A 13 22.16 23.03 -15.48
C ILE A 13 21.09 23.69 -16.36
N GLN A 14 21.49 24.62 -17.24
CA GLN A 14 20.56 25.31 -18.11
C GLN A 14 19.96 24.37 -19.18
N ASN A 15 20.75 23.43 -19.70
CA ASN A 15 20.29 22.41 -20.64
C ASN A 15 19.38 21.38 -19.97
N SER A 16 19.69 20.94 -18.73
CA SER A 16 18.81 20.03 -17.98
C SER A 16 17.46 20.67 -17.60
N LEU A 17 17.39 21.99 -17.40
CA LEU A 17 16.13 22.72 -17.22
C LEU A 17 15.31 22.84 -18.52
N LEU A 18 15.97 22.86 -19.68
CA LEU A 18 15.31 22.87 -20.99
C LEU A 18 14.89 21.47 -21.45
N GLU A 19 15.62 20.44 -20.99
CA GLU A 19 15.30 19.03 -21.18
C GLU A 19 14.38 18.46 -20.09
N GLU A 20 14.05 19.22 -19.04
CA GLU A 20 12.92 18.85 -18.18
C GLU A 20 11.68 18.85 -19.08
N PRO A 21 11.09 17.66 -19.38
CA PRO A 21 9.82 17.64 -20.07
C PRO A 21 8.87 18.48 -19.22
N GLU A 22 8.30 19.55 -19.79
CA GLU A 22 7.40 20.50 -19.12
C GLU A 22 6.69 19.80 -17.97
N GLN A 23 6.91 20.24 -16.73
CA GLN A 23 6.16 19.74 -15.57
C GLN A 23 4.70 19.62 -15.98
N GLY A 24 4.27 18.38 -16.26
CA GLY A 24 3.09 18.14 -17.08
C GLY A 24 1.94 18.94 -16.52
N ARG A 25 1.42 19.88 -17.33
CA ARG A 25 0.40 20.79 -16.86
C ARG A 25 -0.72 19.93 -16.31
N THR A 26 -1.26 20.21 -15.11
CA THR A 26 -2.30 19.35 -14.48
C THR A 26 -3.50 19.05 -15.38
N LYS A 27 -3.68 19.83 -16.46
CA LYS A 27 -4.66 19.63 -17.54
C LYS A 27 -4.31 18.50 -18.53
N GLU A 28 -3.05 18.14 -18.72
CA GLU A 28 -2.59 17.03 -19.58
C GLU A 28 -2.86 15.66 -18.96
N LEU A 29 -2.98 15.57 -17.62
CA LEU A 29 -3.48 14.37 -16.93
C LEU A 29 -4.92 14.01 -17.34
N PHE A 30 -5.68 14.98 -17.87
CA PHE A 30 -7.07 14.82 -18.28
C PHE A 30 -7.25 14.72 -19.81
N GLN A 31 -6.17 14.60 -20.60
CA GLN A 31 -6.27 14.48 -22.05
C GLN A 31 -5.97 13.04 -22.54
N GLY A 32 -6.87 12.48 -23.35
CA GLY A 32 -6.65 11.26 -24.11
C GLY A 32 -6.35 9.99 -23.29
N VAL A 33 -5.33 9.24 -23.71
CA VAL A 33 -4.91 7.94 -23.11
C VAL A 33 -4.42 8.11 -21.66
N ASN A 34 -3.94 9.30 -21.29
CA ASN A 34 -3.48 9.62 -19.95
C ASN A 34 -4.62 9.68 -18.92
N LEU A 35 -5.85 9.99 -19.34
CA LEU A 35 -7.01 10.02 -18.43
C LEU A 35 -7.33 8.62 -17.89
N LYS A 36 -7.22 7.56 -18.71
CA LYS A 36 -7.41 6.18 -18.26
C LYS A 36 -6.32 5.76 -17.27
N ARG A 37 -5.07 6.17 -17.51
CA ARG A 37 -3.93 5.88 -16.60
C ARG A 37 -4.10 6.60 -15.27
N THR A 38 -4.45 7.89 -15.30
CA THR A 38 -4.71 8.69 -14.10
C THR A 38 -5.93 8.17 -13.32
N ALA A 39 -7.00 7.77 -14.00
CA ALA A 39 -8.18 7.20 -13.35
C ALA A 39 -7.88 5.87 -12.63
N ILE A 40 -7.03 5.01 -13.22
CA ILE A 40 -6.60 3.77 -12.56
C ILE A 40 -5.72 4.06 -11.35
N ALA A 41 -4.79 5.02 -11.45
CA ALA A 41 -3.94 5.43 -10.34
C ALA A 41 -4.76 6.01 -9.16
N VAL A 42 -5.66 6.96 -9.44
CA VAL A 42 -6.56 7.55 -8.45
C VAL A 42 -7.48 6.49 -7.85
N GLY A 43 -8.05 5.62 -8.69
CA GLY A 43 -8.88 4.51 -8.24
C GLY A 43 -8.11 3.58 -7.30
N MET A 44 -6.87 3.21 -7.64
CA MET A 44 -6.03 2.37 -6.79
C MET A 44 -5.70 3.01 -5.45
N SER A 45 -5.31 4.28 -5.42
CA SER A 45 -5.05 5.00 -4.16
C SER A 45 -6.32 5.15 -3.32
N PHE A 46 -7.47 5.37 -3.97
CA PHE A 46 -8.76 5.40 -3.29
C PHE A 46 -9.10 4.04 -2.67
N PHE A 47 -9.00 2.94 -3.44
CA PHE A 47 -9.26 1.61 -2.93
C PHE A 47 -8.28 1.21 -1.82
N GLN A 48 -7.01 1.59 -1.95
CA GLN A 48 -6.01 1.37 -0.90
C GLN A 48 -6.46 1.97 0.43
N GLN A 49 -6.95 3.21 0.44
CA GLN A 49 -7.47 3.84 1.65
C GLN A 49 -8.83 3.26 2.07
N ALA A 50 -9.70 2.94 1.11
CA ALA A 50 -11.02 2.38 1.36
C ALA A 50 -10.97 0.97 1.99
N THR A 51 -9.88 0.21 1.83
CA THR A 51 -9.69 -1.05 2.57
C THR A 51 -9.65 -0.85 4.10
N GLY A 52 -9.49 0.37 4.59
CA GLY A 52 -9.51 0.69 6.02
C GLY A 52 -8.15 0.52 6.70
N GLN A 53 -7.05 0.44 5.94
CA GLN A 53 -5.72 0.26 6.51
C GLN A 53 -5.31 1.40 7.47
N ALA A 54 -5.71 2.64 7.18
CA ALA A 54 -5.48 3.76 8.08
C ALA A 54 -6.18 3.56 9.44
N PHE A 55 -7.40 3.04 9.43
CA PHE A 55 -8.14 2.70 10.65
C PHE A 55 -7.47 1.56 11.41
N ALA A 56 -7.08 0.48 10.72
CA ALA A 56 -6.40 -0.65 11.33
C ALA A 56 -5.05 -0.23 11.96
N SER A 57 -4.30 0.68 11.34
CA SER A 57 -3.03 1.16 11.86
C SER A 57 -3.18 2.07 13.08
N GLN A 58 -4.15 3.01 13.07
CA GLN A 58 -4.33 3.96 14.18
C GLN A 58 -5.12 3.36 15.36
N TYR A 59 -6.16 2.58 15.07
CA TYR A 59 -7.09 2.06 16.07
C TYR A 59 -6.88 0.57 16.38
N GLY A 60 -6.08 -0.16 15.59
CA GLY A 60 -5.87 -1.59 15.79
C GLY A 60 -5.33 -1.92 17.19
N ALA A 61 -4.32 -1.19 17.68
CA ALA A 61 -3.77 -1.40 19.02
C ALA A 61 -4.80 -1.11 20.12
N VAL A 62 -5.62 -0.06 19.95
CA VAL A 62 -6.68 0.31 20.90
C VAL A 62 -7.80 -0.75 20.92
N TRP A 63 -8.14 -1.30 19.75
CA TRP A 63 -9.11 -2.36 19.61
C TRP A 63 -8.63 -3.69 20.19
N VAL A 64 -7.36 -4.05 19.97
CA VAL A 64 -6.74 -5.22 20.64
C VAL A 64 -6.74 -5.03 22.15
N LYS A 65 -6.46 -3.81 22.63
CA LYS A 65 -6.51 -3.47 24.05
C LYS A 65 -7.91 -3.62 24.64
N SER A 66 -8.96 -3.23 23.91
CA SER A 66 -10.34 -3.34 24.39
C SER A 66 -10.84 -4.79 24.48
N LEU A 67 -10.29 -5.70 23.67
CA LEU A 67 -10.59 -7.13 23.77
C LEU A 67 -10.00 -7.77 25.04
N GLY A 68 -8.92 -7.20 25.58
CA GLY A 68 -8.28 -7.63 26.83
C GLY A 68 -7.59 -8.98 26.76
N THR A 69 -7.35 -9.52 25.56
CA THR A 69 -6.82 -10.88 25.37
C THR A 69 -5.30 -10.96 25.29
N LEU A 70 -4.66 -9.97 24.68
CA LEU A 70 -3.22 -9.96 24.40
C LEU A 70 -2.64 -8.58 24.64
N ASN A 71 -1.34 -8.52 24.93
CA ASN A 71 -0.62 -7.25 25.04
C ASN A 71 -0.67 -6.52 23.70
N PRO A 72 -1.20 -5.29 23.64
CA PRO A 72 -1.29 -4.52 22.39
C PRO A 72 0.07 -4.27 21.74
N PHE A 73 1.12 -4.15 22.56
CA PHE A 73 2.49 -3.94 22.09
C PHE A 73 3.01 -5.13 21.29
N ASP A 74 2.89 -6.34 21.83
CA ASP A 74 3.35 -7.57 21.17
C ASP A 74 2.61 -7.80 19.85
N VAL A 75 1.29 -7.54 19.82
CA VAL A 75 0.48 -7.66 18.61
C VAL A 75 0.87 -6.61 17.57
N THR A 76 1.12 -5.37 17.97
CA THR A 76 1.53 -4.30 17.05
C THR A 76 2.92 -4.56 16.47
N LEU A 77 3.85 -5.03 17.30
CA LEU A 77 5.19 -5.44 16.88
C LEU A 77 5.12 -6.63 15.92
N GLY A 78 4.34 -7.66 16.26
CA GLY A 78 4.11 -8.82 15.41
C GLY A 78 3.45 -8.46 14.08
N SER A 79 2.46 -7.56 14.09
CA SER A 79 1.83 -7.03 12.87
C SER A 79 2.82 -6.30 11.98
N SER A 80 3.69 -5.49 12.57
CA SER A 80 4.70 -4.72 11.83
C SER A 80 5.76 -5.64 11.22
N ALA A 81 6.23 -6.64 11.98
CA ALA A 81 7.18 -7.64 11.52
C ALA A 81 6.59 -8.51 10.39
N LEU A 82 5.34 -8.96 10.58
CA LEU A 82 4.62 -9.75 9.58
C LEU A 82 4.42 -8.95 8.30
N THR A 83 3.93 -7.71 8.40
CA THR A 83 3.73 -6.83 7.24
C THR A 83 5.04 -6.61 6.49
N SER A 84 6.14 -6.35 7.20
CA SER A 84 7.48 -6.19 6.60
C SER A 84 7.95 -7.45 5.88
N GLY A 85 7.78 -8.62 6.50
CA GLY A 85 8.10 -9.91 5.86
C GLY A 85 7.25 -10.18 4.62
N MET A 86 5.96 -9.86 4.67
CA MET A 86 5.06 -10.01 3.52
C MET A 86 5.40 -9.06 2.38
N ILE A 87 5.87 -7.85 2.66
CA ILE A 87 6.34 -6.92 1.63
C ILE A 87 7.56 -7.51 0.91
N ILE A 88 8.54 -8.04 1.65
CA ILE A 88 9.71 -8.69 1.05
C ILE A 88 9.26 -9.86 0.17
N LEU A 89 8.36 -10.71 0.69
CA LEU A 89 7.82 -11.85 -0.06
C LEU A 89 7.07 -11.40 -1.31
N CYS A 90 6.32 -10.30 -1.22
CA CYS A 90 5.64 -9.70 -2.37
C CYS A 90 6.61 -9.27 -3.46
N LEU A 91 7.74 -8.66 -3.10
CA LEU A 91 8.75 -8.22 -4.08
C LEU A 91 9.27 -9.43 -4.87
N PHE A 92 9.61 -10.53 -4.19
CA PHE A 92 10.04 -11.77 -4.85
C PHE A 92 8.94 -12.42 -5.70
N LEU A 93 7.69 -12.41 -5.23
CA LEU A 93 6.56 -12.99 -5.96
C LEU A 93 6.13 -12.12 -7.15
N ALA A 94 6.31 -10.80 -7.08
CA ALA A 94 5.94 -9.84 -8.12
C ALA A 94 6.62 -10.15 -9.45
N ASP A 95 7.89 -10.55 -9.39
CA ASP A 95 8.68 -10.91 -10.56
C ASP A 95 8.25 -12.23 -11.21
N ARG A 96 7.57 -13.11 -10.46
CA ARG A 96 7.22 -14.48 -10.92
C ARG A 96 5.75 -14.65 -11.30
N VAL A 97 4.82 -14.06 -10.56
CA VAL A 97 3.37 -14.37 -10.64
C VAL A 97 2.59 -13.33 -11.45
N GLY A 98 3.15 -12.13 -11.62
CA GLY A 98 2.53 -11.03 -12.35
C GLY A 98 1.67 -10.14 -11.45
N ARG A 99 1.75 -8.83 -11.74
CA ARG A 99 1.26 -7.71 -10.93
C ARG A 99 -0.24 -7.76 -10.60
N ARG A 100 -1.07 -8.08 -11.60
CA ARG A 100 -2.54 -8.10 -11.44
C ARG A 100 -3.03 -9.23 -10.52
N LYS A 101 -2.39 -10.40 -10.57
CA LYS A 101 -2.81 -11.55 -9.77
C LYS A 101 -2.50 -11.33 -8.30
N ILE A 102 -1.36 -10.71 -7.99
CA ILE A 102 -0.95 -10.39 -6.62
C ILE A 102 -1.90 -9.40 -5.96
N LEU A 103 -2.32 -8.35 -6.68
CA LEU A 103 -3.33 -7.41 -6.20
C LEU A 103 -4.66 -8.12 -5.86
N LEU A 104 -5.12 -9.02 -6.74
CA LEU A 104 -6.34 -9.79 -6.52
C LEU A 104 -6.21 -10.79 -5.36
N MET A 105 -5.07 -11.45 -5.22
CA MET A 105 -4.81 -12.36 -4.09
C MET A 105 -4.76 -11.61 -2.76
N GLY A 106 -4.04 -10.48 -2.69
CA GLY A 106 -3.94 -9.68 -1.47
C GLY A 106 -5.31 -9.13 -1.03
N SER A 107 -6.10 -8.61 -1.98
CA SER A 107 -7.47 -8.14 -1.70
C SER A 107 -8.42 -9.27 -1.31
N ALA A 108 -8.32 -10.46 -1.92
CA ALA A 108 -9.10 -11.62 -1.52
C ALA A 108 -8.78 -12.07 -0.08
N ILE A 109 -7.48 -12.11 0.28
CA ILE A 109 -7.03 -12.44 1.64
C ILE A 109 -7.60 -11.43 2.65
N GLN A 110 -7.54 -10.13 2.35
CA GLN A 110 -8.11 -9.10 3.21
C GLN A 110 -9.63 -9.20 3.34
N ALA A 111 -10.33 -9.45 2.23
CA ALA A 111 -11.78 -9.62 2.25
C ALA A 111 -12.17 -10.79 3.15
N ILE A 112 -11.51 -11.95 3.00
CA ILE A 112 -11.73 -13.12 3.85
C ILE A 112 -11.46 -12.79 5.31
N ALA A 113 -10.34 -12.12 5.62
CA ALA A 113 -9.97 -11.72 6.98
C ALA A 113 -11.02 -10.80 7.63
N LEU A 114 -11.56 -9.83 6.88
CA LEU A 114 -12.59 -8.92 7.37
C LEU A 114 -13.92 -9.64 7.57
N TYR A 115 -14.33 -10.50 6.64
CA TYR A 115 -15.56 -11.28 6.77
C TYR A 115 -15.51 -12.26 7.95
N THR A 116 -14.38 -12.93 8.16
CA THR A 116 -14.22 -13.83 9.31
C THR A 116 -14.17 -13.06 10.62
N MET A 117 -13.47 -11.91 10.66
CA MET A 117 -13.45 -11.03 11.84
C MET A 117 -14.85 -10.51 12.17
N ALA A 118 -15.64 -10.11 11.17
CA ALA A 118 -17.04 -9.70 11.35
C ALA A 118 -17.89 -10.85 11.90
N GLY A 119 -17.76 -12.05 11.34
CA GLY A 119 -18.49 -13.25 11.80
C GLY A 119 -18.16 -13.65 13.24
N LEU A 120 -16.88 -13.57 13.62
CA LEU A 120 -16.44 -13.87 14.99
C LEU A 120 -16.95 -12.86 16.04
N GLY A 121 -17.28 -11.64 15.60
CA GLY A 121 -17.82 -10.56 16.43
C GLY A 121 -19.34 -10.55 16.61
N VAL A 122 -20.09 -11.41 15.89
CA VAL A 122 -21.56 -11.51 15.99
C VAL A 122 -22.06 -12.00 17.37
N PRO A 123 -21.43 -12.99 18.04
CA PRO A 123 -21.94 -13.51 19.31
C PRO A 123 -21.78 -12.49 20.45
N SER A 124 -22.83 -12.30 21.26
CA SER A 124 -22.77 -11.51 22.49
C SER A 124 -23.19 -12.37 23.70
N PRO A 125 -22.33 -12.58 24.71
CA PRO A 125 -20.95 -12.11 24.84
C PRO A 125 -19.96 -12.89 23.94
N VAL A 126 -18.95 -12.19 23.42
CA VAL A 126 -17.92 -12.80 22.56
C VAL A 126 -17.04 -13.75 23.39
N PRO A 127 -16.95 -15.05 23.05
CA PRO A 127 -16.09 -16.01 23.73
C PRO A 127 -14.61 -15.60 23.65
N HIS A 128 -13.82 -15.94 24.68
CA HIS A 128 -12.37 -15.66 24.69
C HIS A 128 -11.62 -16.22 23.47
N ALA A 129 -12.01 -17.41 22.99
CA ALA A 129 -11.44 -18.02 21.79
C ALA A 129 -11.69 -17.16 20.54
N ASN A 130 -12.89 -16.60 20.39
CA ASN A 130 -13.23 -15.74 19.25
C ASN A 130 -12.43 -14.43 19.29
N LYS A 131 -12.26 -13.83 20.47
CA LYS A 131 -11.43 -12.62 20.63
C LYS A 131 -9.98 -12.84 20.17
N SER A 132 -9.38 -13.98 20.50
CA SER A 132 -8.04 -14.34 20.01
C SER A 132 -8.01 -14.54 18.50
N GLY A 133 -9.03 -15.23 17.95
CA GLY A 133 -9.19 -15.39 16.50
C GLY A 133 -9.31 -14.07 15.76
N MET A 134 -10.05 -13.10 16.31
CA MET A 134 -10.20 -11.75 15.76
C MET A 134 -8.86 -11.01 15.66
N VAL A 135 -7.99 -11.13 16.68
CA VAL A 135 -6.62 -10.57 16.64
C VAL A 135 -5.77 -11.27 15.57
N GLY A 136 -5.89 -12.60 15.43
CA GLY A 136 -5.22 -13.35 14.36
C GLY A 136 -5.65 -12.89 12.97
N MET A 137 -6.95 -12.63 12.76
CA MET A 137 -7.47 -12.11 11.49
C MET A 137 -7.00 -10.68 11.22
N LEU A 138 -6.77 -9.86 12.25
CA LEU A 138 -6.17 -8.53 12.10
C LEU A 138 -4.73 -8.60 11.57
N LEU A 139 -3.93 -9.55 12.08
CA LEU A 139 -2.59 -9.82 11.57
C LEU A 139 -2.62 -10.29 10.12
N LEU A 140 -3.57 -11.17 9.79
CA LEU A 140 -3.77 -11.71 8.44
C LEU A 140 -4.23 -10.62 7.46
N PHE A 141 -5.04 -9.67 7.91
CA PHE A 141 -5.40 -8.47 7.16
C PHE A 141 -4.16 -7.61 6.84
N GLY A 142 -3.28 -7.37 7.83
CA GLY A 142 -2.00 -6.67 7.61
C GLY A 142 -1.07 -7.41 6.64
N ALA A 143 -1.02 -8.73 6.74
CA ALA A 143 -0.26 -9.58 5.81
C ALA A 143 -0.78 -9.48 4.37
N GLY A 144 -2.11 -9.51 4.18
CA GLY A 144 -2.74 -9.31 2.87
C GLY A 144 -2.50 -7.93 2.30
N PHE A 145 -2.47 -6.89 3.16
CA PHE A 145 -2.08 -5.54 2.75
C PHE A 145 -0.63 -5.48 2.28
N GLY A 146 0.31 -6.08 3.03
CA GLY A 146 1.72 -6.13 2.65
C GLY A 146 1.98 -6.91 1.36
N LEU A 147 1.23 -7.99 1.13
CA LEU A 147 1.31 -8.79 -0.10
C LEU A 147 0.71 -8.13 -1.34
N GLY A 148 -0.35 -7.36 -1.18
CA GLY A 148 -1.07 -6.78 -2.30
C GLY A 148 -0.80 -5.29 -2.40
N TRP A 149 -1.53 -4.54 -1.57
CA TRP A 149 -1.67 -3.10 -1.71
C TRP A 149 -0.43 -2.29 -1.33
N GLY A 150 0.46 -2.83 -0.52
CA GLY A 150 1.68 -2.14 -0.07
C GLY A 150 2.56 -1.72 -1.24
N PRO A 151 3.31 -2.63 -1.87
CA PRO A 151 4.23 -2.29 -2.95
C PRO A 151 3.52 -2.08 -4.31
N MET A 152 2.43 -2.80 -4.58
CA MET A 152 1.82 -2.79 -5.91
C MET A 152 1.15 -1.47 -6.27
N THR A 153 0.62 -0.73 -5.29
CA THR A 153 0.01 0.58 -5.53
C THR A 153 1.04 1.58 -6.04
N PHE A 154 2.20 1.67 -5.38
CA PHE A 154 3.30 2.51 -5.83
C PHE A 154 3.84 2.08 -7.18
N VAL A 155 4.00 0.78 -7.40
CA VAL A 155 4.55 0.21 -8.64
C VAL A 155 3.66 0.51 -9.86
N VAL A 156 2.33 0.42 -9.74
CA VAL A 156 1.42 0.76 -10.85
C VAL A 156 1.36 2.27 -11.09
N VAL A 157 1.45 3.08 -10.03
CA VAL A 157 1.48 4.54 -10.14
C VAL A 157 2.78 5.01 -10.83
N THR A 158 3.92 4.37 -10.55
CA THR A 158 5.19 4.71 -11.20
C THR A 158 5.24 4.23 -12.65
N GLU A 159 4.72 3.06 -12.99
CA GLU A 159 4.62 2.62 -14.40
C GLU A 159 3.80 3.57 -15.27
N GLY A 160 2.81 4.26 -14.70
CA GLY A 160 2.05 5.29 -15.42
C GLY A 160 2.84 6.55 -15.75
N LYS A 161 3.95 6.84 -15.04
CA LYS A 161 4.69 8.10 -15.11
C LYS A 161 5.88 8.10 -16.09
N PHE A 162 6.43 6.95 -16.48
CA PHE A 162 7.67 6.87 -17.29
C PHE A 162 7.47 6.62 -18.80
N SER A 163 6.37 7.09 -19.39
CA SER A 163 6.20 7.02 -20.86
C SER A 163 5.80 8.36 -21.47
N CYS A 164 6.30 9.45 -20.90
CA CYS A 164 6.43 10.71 -21.60
C CYS A 164 7.88 10.87 -22.01
#